data_AF-A0A7W1R3R3-F1
#
_entry.id   AF-A0A7W1R3R3-F1
#
_cell.length_a   1.000
_cell.length_b   1.000
_cell.length_c   1.000
_cell.angle_alpha   90.00
_cell.angle_beta   90.00
_cell.angle_gamma   90.00
#
_symmetry.space_group_name_H-M   'P 1'
#
loop_
_entity.id
_entity.type
_entity.pdbx_description
1 polymer ?
#
loop_
_entity_poly.entity_id
_entity_poly.type
_entity_poly.pdbx_seq_one_letter_code
_entity_poly.pdbx_strand_id
1 'polypeptide(L)'
;MHRLRTAALTSIAAVAMSLAPGLAPAEADRAAFSDRADDARPTLDIERVRVNNGKRIVVTTTFDNLRRSFAGGITVYFDTRGPDRGPEYRAAGGINAQGSDWQASRIENWRARRAQLLLRCDIDMRVSFRSDKATFDIARRCFSRPGRIRVAALSTGRQSQHDWAPRRHRFYDWVRR
;
A
#
# COMPACT_ATOMS: atom_id res chain seq x y z
N MET A 1 69.25 -51.13 -14.43
CA MET A 1 68.49 -50.84 -15.65
C MET A 1 67.97 -49.41 -15.54
N HIS A 2 68.38 -48.54 -16.46
CA HIS A 2 68.00 -47.12 -16.54
C HIS A 2 66.62 -46.92 -17.17
N ARG A 3 66.12 -45.68 -17.03
CA ARG A 3 65.12 -44.92 -17.82
C ARG A 3 63.82 -44.67 -17.06
N LEU A 4 63.17 -43.50 -17.07
CA LEU A 4 63.43 -42.15 -17.55
C LEU A 4 62.27 -41.29 -16.97
N ARG A 5 62.54 -40.03 -16.65
CA ARG A 5 61.55 -39.02 -16.26
C ARG A 5 60.72 -38.60 -17.47
N THR A 6 59.40 -38.42 -17.33
CA THR A 6 58.65 -37.46 -18.16
C THR A 6 57.48 -36.85 -17.38
N ALA A 7 57.45 -35.52 -17.38
CA ALA A 7 56.46 -34.65 -16.78
C ALA A 7 55.24 -34.42 -17.68
N ALA A 8 54.13 -33.95 -17.12
CA ALA A 8 53.30 -32.92 -17.75
C ALA A 8 52.39 -32.26 -16.70
N LEU A 9 52.61 -30.97 -16.48
CA LEU A 9 51.63 -30.06 -15.87
C LEU A 9 50.42 -29.94 -16.81
N THR A 10 49.22 -29.82 -16.25
CA THR A 10 48.13 -29.13 -16.95
C THR A 10 47.33 -28.31 -15.97
N SER A 11 47.25 -27.03 -16.29
CA SER A 11 46.83 -25.93 -15.45
C SER A 11 45.36 -25.56 -15.69
N ILE A 12 44.72 -25.07 -14.63
CA ILE A 12 43.71 -24.00 -14.59
C ILE A 12 42.35 -24.25 -15.27
N ALA A 13 41.31 -24.27 -14.42
CA ALA A 13 40.10 -23.49 -14.65
C ALA A 13 39.50 -23.09 -13.29
N ALA A 14 40.08 -22.07 -12.65
CA ALA A 14 39.40 -21.33 -11.60
C ALA A 14 38.27 -20.54 -12.27
N VAL A 15 37.04 -21.05 -12.19
CA VAL A 15 35.86 -20.27 -12.57
C VAL A 15 35.67 -19.24 -11.45
N ALA A 16 36.25 -18.06 -11.66
CA ALA A 16 35.90 -16.86 -10.94
C ALA A 16 34.41 -16.59 -11.22
N MET A 17 33.57 -16.96 -10.25
CA MET A 17 32.14 -16.67 -10.31
C MET A 17 32.00 -15.16 -10.13
N SER A 18 31.87 -14.48 -11.25
CA SER A 18 31.76 -13.04 -11.39
C SER A 18 30.73 -12.49 -10.41
N LEU A 19 31.17 -11.55 -9.58
CA LEU A 19 30.33 -10.60 -8.89
C LEU A 19 29.32 -10.02 -9.88
N ALA A 20 28.05 -10.40 -9.76
CA ALA A 20 26.97 -9.65 -10.38
C ALA A 20 26.77 -8.37 -9.52
N PRO A 21 27.11 -7.17 -10.01
CA PRO A 21 26.77 -5.95 -9.32
C PRO A 21 25.24 -5.85 -9.21
N GLY A 22 24.78 -5.51 -8.00
CA GLY A 22 23.38 -5.54 -7.61
C GLY A 22 22.47 -4.75 -8.55
N LEU A 23 21.49 -5.45 -9.10
CA LEU A 23 20.21 -4.85 -9.47
C LEU A 23 19.49 -4.53 -8.16
N ALA A 24 19.68 -3.32 -7.62
CA ALA A 24 18.76 -2.80 -6.61
C ALA A 24 17.35 -2.83 -7.23
N PRO A 25 16.33 -3.39 -6.55
CA PRO A 25 15.00 -3.50 -7.12
C PRO A 25 14.46 -2.11 -7.40
N ALA A 26 14.26 -1.78 -8.68
CA ALA A 26 13.69 -0.52 -9.14
C ALA A 26 12.16 -0.41 -8.90
N GLU A 27 11.62 -1.22 -7.98
CA GLU A 27 10.19 -1.38 -7.65
C GLU A 27 9.92 -1.14 -6.15
N ALA A 28 10.85 -0.52 -5.41
CA ALA A 28 10.69 -0.34 -3.96
C ALA A 28 9.65 0.73 -3.59
N ASP A 29 9.29 1.61 -4.53
CA ASP A 29 8.33 2.70 -4.32
C ASP A 29 6.87 2.31 -4.60
N ARG A 30 6.63 1.09 -5.10
CA ARG A 30 5.29 0.60 -5.41
C ARG A 30 5.06 -0.78 -4.84
N ALA A 31 3.84 -1.07 -4.44
CA ALA A 31 3.42 -2.42 -4.09
C ALA A 31 1.94 -2.62 -4.40
N ALA A 32 1.59 -3.86 -4.69
CA ALA A 32 0.22 -4.30 -4.80
C ALA A 32 0.00 -5.44 -3.81
N PHE A 33 -1.02 -5.31 -2.98
CA PHE A 33 -1.40 -6.30 -2.00
C PHE A 33 -2.77 -6.84 -2.34
N SER A 34 -2.89 -8.16 -2.40
CA SER A 34 -4.19 -8.81 -2.48
C SER A 34 -4.83 -8.84 -1.10
N ASP A 35 -6.14 -8.74 -1.08
CA ASP A 35 -6.94 -9.04 0.08
C ASP A 35 -7.73 -10.34 -0.15
N ARG A 36 -8.34 -10.88 0.91
CA ARG A 36 -9.14 -12.09 0.79
C ARG A 36 -10.45 -11.75 0.10
N ALA A 37 -10.69 -12.32 -1.08
CA ALA A 37 -11.98 -12.20 -1.75
C ALA A 37 -13.11 -12.89 -0.95
N ASP A 38 -14.33 -12.38 -1.12
CA ASP A 38 -15.57 -12.90 -0.56
C ASP A 38 -15.59 -12.96 0.99
N ASP A 39 -14.87 -12.06 1.67
CA ASP A 39 -14.93 -11.93 3.13
C ASP A 39 -15.79 -10.75 3.62
N ALA A 40 -16.28 -9.94 2.68
CA ALA A 40 -17.40 -9.03 2.86
C ALA A 40 -18.46 -9.15 1.75
N ARG A 41 -19.49 -8.29 1.80
CA ARG A 41 -20.54 -8.26 0.78
C ARG A 41 -20.00 -7.64 -0.51
N PRO A 42 -20.53 -8.04 -1.69
CA PRO A 42 -20.22 -7.36 -2.94
C PRO A 42 -20.41 -5.85 -2.82
N THR A 43 -19.60 -5.08 -3.55
CA THR A 43 -19.49 -3.61 -3.50
C THR A 43 -18.75 -3.05 -2.26
N LEU A 44 -18.71 -3.80 -1.16
CA LEU A 44 -17.92 -3.45 0.03
C LEU A 44 -16.56 -4.14 0.06
N ASP A 45 -16.54 -5.39 -0.42
CA ASP A 45 -15.40 -6.31 -0.44
C ASP A 45 -14.21 -5.68 -1.18
N ILE A 46 -13.11 -5.46 -0.46
CA ILE A 46 -11.85 -5.00 -0.99
C ILE A 46 -11.11 -6.23 -1.49
N GLU A 47 -10.63 -6.21 -2.74
CA GLU A 47 -9.85 -7.32 -3.29
C GLU A 47 -8.37 -7.01 -3.38
N ARG A 48 -8.04 -5.71 -3.50
CA ARG A 48 -6.66 -5.29 -3.77
C ARG A 48 -6.40 -3.85 -3.35
N VAL A 49 -5.26 -3.64 -2.70
CA VAL A 49 -4.72 -2.32 -2.39
C VAL A 49 -3.39 -2.13 -3.12
N ARG A 50 -3.32 -1.13 -4.00
CA ARG A 50 -2.06 -0.70 -4.62
C ARG A 50 -1.58 0.59 -3.99
N VAL A 51 -0.29 0.65 -3.70
CA VAL A 51 0.37 1.80 -3.09
C VAL A 51 1.50 2.25 -4.01
N ASN A 52 1.58 3.54 -4.27
CA ASN A 52 2.72 4.20 -4.89
C ASN A 52 3.21 5.29 -3.93
N ASN A 53 4.41 5.13 -3.39
CA ASN A 53 5.10 6.04 -2.49
C ASN A 53 6.10 6.91 -3.28
N GLY A 54 5.63 7.63 -4.29
CA GLY A 54 6.44 8.50 -5.15
C GLY A 54 6.51 9.94 -4.64
N LYS A 55 6.49 10.91 -5.57
CA LYS A 55 6.39 12.35 -5.23
C LYS A 55 5.09 12.69 -4.49
N ARG A 56 4.04 11.92 -4.79
CA ARG A 56 2.78 11.86 -4.07
C ARG A 56 2.58 10.42 -3.59
N ILE A 57 1.81 10.26 -2.53
CA ILE A 57 1.40 8.94 -2.04
C ILE A 57 0.03 8.65 -2.63
N VAL A 58 -0.02 7.67 -3.53
CA VAL A 58 -1.24 7.24 -4.21
C VAL A 58 -1.63 5.88 -3.67
N VAL A 59 -2.86 5.75 -3.17
CA VAL A 59 -3.42 4.48 -2.74
C VAL A 59 -4.68 4.20 -3.52
N THR A 60 -4.66 3.13 -4.30
CA THR A 60 -5.79 2.66 -5.09
C THR A 60 -6.35 1.38 -4.47
N THR A 61 -7.58 1.45 -3.99
CA THR A 61 -8.35 0.31 -3.48
C THR A 61 -9.25 -0.20 -4.60
N THR A 62 -9.22 -1.50 -4.87
CA THR A 62 -10.09 -2.20 -5.82
C THR A 62 -11.13 -3.00 -5.04
N PHE A 63 -12.38 -2.95 -5.46
CA PHE A 63 -13.50 -3.64 -4.82
C PHE A 63 -14.08 -4.72 -5.74
N ASP A 64 -14.78 -5.69 -5.17
CA ASP A 64 -15.68 -6.55 -5.95
C ASP A 64 -16.92 -5.73 -6.35
N ASN A 65 -17.18 -5.61 -7.66
CA ASN A 65 -18.44 -5.12 -8.23
C ASN A 65 -18.94 -3.81 -7.59
N LEU A 66 -18.18 -2.72 -7.74
CA LEU A 66 -18.51 -1.42 -7.16
C LEU A 66 -19.66 -0.76 -7.93
N ARG A 67 -20.85 -0.72 -7.32
CA ARG A 67 -22.06 -0.21 -7.98
C ARG A 67 -22.28 1.28 -7.74
N ARG A 68 -22.79 1.99 -8.75
CA ARG A 68 -23.21 3.40 -8.63
C ARG A 68 -24.31 3.65 -7.59
N SER A 69 -25.12 2.64 -7.30
CA SER A 69 -26.16 2.69 -6.26
C SER A 69 -25.59 2.56 -4.84
N PHE A 70 -24.30 2.26 -4.71
CA PHE A 70 -23.63 2.21 -3.42
C PHE A 70 -23.55 3.59 -2.79
N ALA A 71 -23.81 3.63 -1.49
CA ALA A 71 -23.61 4.80 -0.65
C ALA A 71 -22.91 4.33 0.62
N GLY A 72 -21.60 4.53 0.65
CA GLY A 72 -20.75 4.11 1.75
C GLY A 72 -19.50 4.98 1.86
N GLY A 73 -18.48 4.50 2.57
CA GLY A 73 -17.24 5.20 2.79
C GLY A 73 -16.02 4.33 2.57
N ILE A 74 -14.88 4.98 2.33
CA ILE A 74 -13.57 4.37 2.34
C ILE A 74 -12.67 5.18 3.25
N THR A 75 -11.89 4.49 4.08
CA THR A 75 -10.81 5.08 4.87
C THR A 75 -9.52 4.34 4.59
N VAL A 76 -8.47 5.06 4.25
CA VAL A 76 -7.11 4.54 4.19
C VAL A 76 -6.34 5.05 5.39
N TYR A 77 -5.78 4.14 6.16
CA TYR A 77 -4.90 4.40 7.29
C TYR A 77 -3.45 4.31 6.83
N PHE A 78 -2.62 5.25 7.27
CA PHE A 78 -1.21 5.29 6.93
C PHE A 78 -0.37 5.23 8.18
N ASP A 79 0.60 4.33 8.18
CA ASP A 79 1.67 4.30 9.15
C ASP A 79 3.00 4.68 8.50
N THR A 80 3.68 5.65 9.10
CA THR A 80 4.99 6.15 8.66
C THR A 80 6.09 5.95 9.70
N ARG A 81 5.75 5.38 10.86
CA ARG A 81 6.66 5.10 11.98
C ARG A 81 6.85 3.60 12.13
N GLY A 82 7.87 3.19 12.87
CA GLY A 82 8.21 1.78 13.04
C GLY A 82 7.06 0.89 13.57
N PRO A 83 7.28 -0.43 13.65
CA PRO A 83 6.25 -1.45 13.74
C PRO A 83 5.22 -1.28 14.88
N ASP A 84 5.56 -0.58 15.97
CA ASP A 84 4.76 -0.56 17.21
C ASP A 84 3.80 0.63 17.34
N ARG A 85 3.80 1.59 16.39
CA ARG A 85 3.14 2.90 16.62
C ARG A 85 1.71 3.04 16.07
N GLY A 86 1.20 2.07 15.31
CA GLY A 86 -0.11 2.17 14.66
C GLY A 86 -0.17 3.35 13.67
N PRO A 87 -1.35 3.66 13.09
CA PRO A 87 -1.45 4.72 12.11
C PRO A 87 -1.42 6.10 12.77
N GLU A 88 -0.66 7.02 12.18
CA GLU A 88 -0.66 8.44 12.58
C GLU A 88 -1.53 9.30 11.65
N TYR A 89 -1.96 8.76 10.52
CA TYR A 89 -2.76 9.47 9.52
C TYR A 89 -3.87 8.59 8.96
N ARG A 90 -4.96 9.24 8.55
CA ARG A 90 -5.96 8.64 7.67
C ARG A 90 -6.39 9.60 6.57
N ALA A 91 -6.83 9.05 5.46
CA ALA A 91 -7.64 9.73 4.46
C ALA A 91 -9.00 9.04 4.39
N ALA A 92 -10.08 9.80 4.39
CA ALA A 92 -11.43 9.27 4.36
C ALA A 92 -12.29 10.08 3.40
N GLY A 93 -13.24 9.40 2.75
CA GLY A 93 -14.23 10.02 1.89
C GLY A 93 -15.36 9.05 1.56
N GLY A 94 -16.46 9.58 1.03
CA GLY A 94 -17.60 8.79 0.62
C GLY A 94 -17.40 8.16 -0.76
N ILE A 95 -17.97 6.98 -0.94
CA ILE A 95 -18.12 6.33 -2.24
C ILE A 95 -19.60 6.44 -2.63
N ASN A 96 -19.90 7.33 -3.56
CA ASN A 96 -21.23 7.52 -4.13
C ASN A 96 -21.10 8.11 -5.55
N ALA A 97 -22.19 8.08 -6.33
CA ALA A 97 -22.17 8.54 -7.72
C ALA A 97 -22.23 10.07 -7.88
N GLN A 98 -22.62 10.80 -6.83
CA GLN A 98 -22.80 12.26 -6.83
C GLN A 98 -21.52 13.01 -6.46
N GLY A 99 -20.50 12.30 -6.00
CA GLY A 99 -19.34 12.89 -5.34
C GLY A 99 -19.54 13.00 -3.83
N SER A 100 -18.44 13.02 -3.11
CA SER A 100 -18.43 13.17 -1.65
C SER A 100 -17.30 14.10 -1.28
N ASP A 101 -17.42 14.73 -0.12
CA ASP A 101 -16.27 15.34 0.53
C ASP A 101 -15.26 14.24 0.93
N TRP A 102 -13.99 14.63 0.94
CA TRP A 102 -12.89 13.82 1.46
C TRP A 102 -11.98 14.68 2.32
N GLN A 103 -11.31 14.05 3.28
CA GLN A 103 -10.37 14.72 4.16
C GLN A 103 -9.22 13.80 4.55
N ALA A 104 -8.07 14.39 4.81
CA ALA A 104 -6.99 13.74 5.55
C ALA A 104 -6.87 14.31 6.95
N SER A 105 -6.50 13.49 7.91
CA SER A 105 -6.37 13.91 9.32
C SER A 105 -5.27 13.14 10.03
N ARG A 106 -4.68 13.77 11.05
CA ARG A 106 -3.88 13.03 12.03
C ARG A 106 -4.79 12.22 12.94
N ILE A 107 -4.36 11.03 13.28
CA ILE A 107 -5.09 10.10 14.13
C ILE A 107 -4.15 9.41 15.13
N GLU A 108 -4.75 8.70 16.07
CA GLU A 108 -4.04 7.85 17.01
C GLU A 108 -4.95 6.67 17.38
N ASN A 109 -4.38 5.49 17.61
CA ASN A 109 -5.13 4.29 18.00
C ASN A 109 -6.31 4.02 17.05
N TRP A 110 -6.12 4.19 15.74
CA TRP A 110 -7.12 3.98 14.69
C TRP A 110 -8.34 4.92 14.77
N ARG A 111 -8.28 5.96 15.60
CA ARG A 111 -9.37 6.90 15.86
C ARG A 111 -8.95 8.33 15.54
N ALA A 112 -9.86 9.09 14.94
CA ALA A 112 -9.70 10.53 14.93
C ALA A 112 -9.86 11.09 16.35
N ARG A 113 -8.94 11.99 16.74
CA ARG A 113 -9.10 12.77 17.97
C ARG A 113 -10.24 13.79 17.79
N ARG A 114 -10.95 14.11 18.87
CA ARG A 114 -12.14 15.01 18.89
C ARG A 114 -11.87 16.37 18.22
N ALA A 115 -10.67 16.94 18.42
CA ALA A 115 -10.17 18.01 17.58
C ALA A 115 -9.51 17.37 16.34
N GLN A 116 -10.28 17.26 15.25
CA GLN A 116 -9.74 16.80 13.98
C GLN A 116 -8.62 17.76 13.57
N LEU A 117 -7.37 17.33 13.71
CA LEU A 117 -6.26 18.01 13.05
C LEU A 117 -6.32 17.62 11.58
N LEU A 118 -7.27 18.23 10.87
CA LEU A 118 -7.36 18.19 9.42
C LEU A 118 -5.99 18.56 8.88
N LEU A 119 -5.44 17.70 8.03
CA LEU A 119 -4.22 18.04 7.35
C LEU A 119 -4.55 19.15 6.36
N ARG A 120 -3.95 20.33 6.54
CA ARG A 120 -3.95 21.38 5.51
C ARG A 120 -3.02 20.94 4.39
N CYS A 121 -3.58 20.10 3.52
CA CYS A 121 -2.84 19.29 2.58
C CYS A 121 -3.54 19.21 1.25
N ASP A 122 -2.74 19.14 0.21
CA ASP A 122 -3.21 18.81 -1.13
C ASP A 122 -3.50 17.31 -1.15
N ILE A 123 -4.80 17.00 -1.20
CA ILE A 123 -5.37 15.66 -1.28
C ILE A 123 -6.50 15.67 -2.31
N ASP A 124 -6.52 14.64 -3.14
CA ASP A 124 -7.61 14.35 -4.05
C ASP A 124 -8.15 12.92 -3.80
N MET A 125 -9.43 12.70 -4.09
CA MET A 125 -10.06 11.40 -4.08
C MET A 125 -10.86 11.20 -5.36
N ARG A 126 -10.69 10.04 -5.99
CA ARG A 126 -11.44 9.66 -7.21
C ARG A 126 -12.07 8.30 -7.05
N VAL A 127 -13.33 8.17 -7.46
CA VAL A 127 -14.06 6.91 -7.53
C VAL A 127 -14.37 6.59 -8.98
N SER A 128 -14.05 5.37 -9.40
CA SER A 128 -14.36 4.83 -10.73
C SER A 128 -15.16 3.56 -10.58
N PHE A 129 -16.48 3.67 -10.78
CA PHE A 129 -17.42 2.55 -10.82
C PHE A 129 -17.25 1.66 -12.06
N ARG A 130 -16.55 2.11 -13.10
CA ARG A 130 -16.28 1.29 -14.29
C ARG A 130 -15.18 0.26 -14.04
N SER A 131 -14.27 0.58 -13.13
CA SER A 131 -13.07 -0.21 -12.86
C SER A 131 -12.97 -0.61 -11.40
N ASP A 132 -14.09 -0.49 -10.67
CA ASP A 132 -14.24 -0.82 -9.25
C ASP A 132 -13.16 -0.26 -8.34
N LYS A 133 -12.83 1.04 -8.47
CA LYS A 133 -11.70 1.65 -7.77
C LYS A 133 -12.07 2.90 -7.00
N ALA A 134 -11.46 3.05 -5.82
CA ALA A 134 -11.30 4.32 -5.13
C ALA A 134 -9.81 4.65 -5.01
N THR A 135 -9.41 5.87 -5.35
CA THR A 135 -8.02 6.31 -5.30
C THR A 135 -7.89 7.57 -4.47
N PHE A 136 -7.04 7.54 -3.45
CA PHE A 136 -6.54 8.73 -2.77
C PHE A 136 -5.19 9.12 -3.33
N ASP A 137 -5.00 10.41 -3.60
CA ASP A 137 -3.74 10.98 -4.06
C ASP A 137 -3.32 12.15 -3.15
N ILE A 138 -2.30 11.93 -2.32
CA ILE A 138 -1.92 12.83 -1.23
C ILE A 138 -0.51 13.35 -1.44
N ALA A 139 -0.32 14.66 -1.34
CA ALA A 139 1.01 15.25 -1.38
C ALA A 139 1.91 14.64 -0.28
N ARG A 140 3.06 14.09 -0.66
CA ARG A 140 3.94 13.35 0.26
C ARG A 140 4.42 14.19 1.46
N ARG A 141 4.54 15.51 1.28
CA ARG A 141 4.90 16.49 2.34
C ARG A 141 3.92 16.51 3.52
N CYS A 142 2.73 15.94 3.36
CA CYS A 142 1.72 15.81 4.42
C CYS A 142 2.10 14.81 5.51
N PHE A 143 3.06 13.92 5.21
CA PHE A 143 3.52 12.88 6.09
C PHE A 143 4.87 13.29 6.68
N SER A 144 5.03 13.09 7.99
CA SER A 144 6.24 13.53 8.70
C SER A 144 7.46 12.66 8.38
N ARG A 145 7.29 11.37 8.04
CA ARG A 145 8.38 10.42 7.76
C ARG A 145 8.08 9.48 6.60
N PRO A 146 7.84 9.98 5.38
CA PRO A 146 7.30 9.17 4.30
C PRO A 146 8.30 8.21 3.64
N GLY A 147 9.55 8.12 4.10
CA GLY A 147 10.60 7.28 3.48
C GLY A 147 10.21 5.81 3.32
N ARG A 148 9.31 5.33 4.17
CA ARG A 148 8.55 4.10 4.00
C ARG A 148 7.14 4.31 4.54
N ILE A 149 6.17 3.67 3.93
CA ILE A 149 4.77 3.72 4.37
C ILE A 149 4.20 2.31 4.37
N ARG A 150 3.26 2.04 5.26
CA ARG A 150 2.37 0.88 5.16
C ARG A 150 0.94 1.34 5.36
N VAL A 151 0.01 0.63 4.73
CA VAL A 151 -1.39 1.06 4.68
C VAL A 151 -2.32 -0.05 5.09
N ALA A 152 -3.50 0.36 5.56
CA ALA A 152 -4.66 -0.48 5.76
C ALA A 152 -5.88 0.26 5.21
N ALA A 153 -6.84 -0.46 4.65
CA ALA A 153 -8.06 0.12 4.12
C ALA A 153 -9.27 -0.39 4.89
N LEU A 154 -10.30 0.45 4.95
CA LEU A 154 -11.57 0.16 5.58
C LEU A 154 -12.69 0.66 4.67
N SER A 155 -13.46 -0.26 4.09
CA SER A 155 -14.70 0.02 3.39
C SER A 155 -15.86 0.00 4.39
N THR A 156 -16.80 0.94 4.32
CA THR A 156 -17.98 0.97 5.19
C THR A 156 -19.26 1.14 4.39
N GLY A 157 -20.29 0.43 4.82
CA GLY A 157 -21.64 0.49 4.25
C GLY A 157 -22.68 0.88 5.29
N ARG A 158 -23.93 0.52 5.01
CA ARG A 158 -25.05 0.73 5.94
C ARG A 158 -25.00 -0.29 7.09
N GLN A 159 -25.69 0.02 8.20
CA GLN A 159 -25.97 -0.94 9.28
C GLN A 159 -24.72 -1.71 9.77
N SER A 160 -23.63 -0.98 10.04
CA SER A 160 -22.37 -1.54 10.55
C SER A 160 -21.63 -2.50 9.60
N GLN A 161 -22.05 -2.61 8.33
CA GLN A 161 -21.32 -3.37 7.32
C GLN A 161 -19.97 -2.69 7.08
N HIS A 162 -18.92 -3.49 7.10
CA HIS A 162 -17.58 -3.01 6.84
C HIS A 162 -16.68 -4.14 6.37
N ASP A 163 -15.60 -3.74 5.71
CA ASP A 163 -14.53 -4.62 5.31
C ASP A 163 -13.17 -3.99 5.62
N TRP A 164 -12.23 -4.80 6.12
CA TRP A 164 -10.89 -4.37 6.51
C TRP A 164 -9.82 -5.12 5.73
N ALA A 165 -9.02 -4.38 4.98
CA ALA A 165 -7.90 -4.88 4.21
C ALA A 165 -6.55 -4.47 4.84
N PRO A 166 -5.65 -5.41 5.23
CA PRO A 166 -5.79 -6.87 5.13
C PRO A 166 -6.66 -7.51 6.22
N ARG A 167 -6.71 -6.88 7.41
CA ARG A 167 -7.52 -7.28 8.57
C ARG A 167 -7.71 -6.08 9.46
N ARG A 168 -8.68 -6.15 10.36
CA ARG A 168 -8.93 -5.10 11.35
C ARG A 168 -7.66 -4.74 12.11
N HIS A 169 -7.28 -3.47 12.01
CA HIS A 169 -6.13 -2.88 12.70
C HIS A 169 -4.79 -3.58 12.41
N ARG A 170 -4.63 -4.08 11.17
CA ARG A 170 -3.39 -4.64 10.65
C ARG A 170 -3.03 -3.92 9.36
N PHE A 171 -1.75 -3.83 9.07
CA PHE A 171 -1.22 -3.21 7.87
C PHE A 171 -0.69 -4.27 6.92
N TYR A 172 -0.67 -3.94 5.63
CA TYR A 172 0.19 -4.59 4.66
C TYR A 172 1.68 -4.31 4.95
N ASP A 173 2.56 -4.93 4.17
CA ASP A 173 4.00 -4.71 4.25
C ASP A 173 4.41 -3.29 3.86
N TRP A 174 5.64 -2.95 4.23
CA TRP A 174 6.24 -1.64 3.98
C TRP A 174 6.53 -1.42 2.50
N VAL A 175 6.08 -0.27 2.00
CA VAL A 175 6.44 0.28 0.68
C VAL A 175 7.45 1.40 0.90
N ARG A 176 8.65 1.26 0.32
CA ARG A 176 9.75 2.22 0.50
C ARG A 176 9.62 3.34 -0.52
N ARG A 177 10.62 4.19 -0.62
CA ARG A 177 10.87 5.06 -1.78
C ARG A 177 12.35 4.96 -2.09
#